data_AF-A0A0F4THA8-F1
#
_entry.id   AF-A0A0F4THA8-F1
#
_cell.length_a   1.000
_cell.length_b   1.000
_cell.length_c   1.000
_cell.angle_alpha   90.00
_cell.angle_beta   90.00
_cell.angle_gamma   90.00
#
_symmetry.space_group_name_H-M   'P 1'
#
loop_
_entity.id
_entity.type
_entity.pdbx_description
1 polymer ?
#
loop_
_entity_poly.entity_id
_entity_poly.type
_entity_poly.pdbx_seq_one_letter_code
_entity_poly.pdbx_strand_id
1 'polypeptide(L)'
;MKFQPAVDFTAQGINIRTLMTMFRDFEEVPVTVEKVVPMVVFMAFSIESYLNSIGSRRVKIWDEIERVPWKSKVDILHRNAGVTAVWGDRHLQFAREIFKLRDNLAHGKPEEVLGPMVDCNEQAIAILESADFGPAWYSALNKDWVMKAKSDFTNLMQKLAALYELGDSDHLCAAVGRVITVDHGH
;
A
#
# COMPACT_ATOMS: atom_id res chain seq x y z
N MET A 1 -16.10 -34.69 6.54
CA MET A 1 -15.43 -33.41 6.23
C MET A 1 -14.62 -32.94 7.43
N LYS A 2 -13.29 -32.90 7.32
CA LYS A 2 -12.41 -32.32 8.34
C LYS A 2 -11.76 -31.05 7.79
N PHE A 3 -11.51 -30.08 8.66
CA PHE A 3 -10.94 -28.78 8.31
C PHE A 3 -9.56 -28.64 8.95
N GLN A 4 -8.57 -28.20 8.17
CA GLN A 4 -7.22 -27.95 8.65
C GLN A 4 -6.81 -26.51 8.33
N PRO A 5 -6.28 -25.74 9.29
CA PRO A 5 -5.66 -24.45 9.00
C PRO A 5 -4.33 -24.67 8.26
N ALA A 6 -4.09 -23.90 7.21
CA ALA A 6 -2.84 -23.88 6.45
C ALA A 6 -2.39 -22.44 6.27
N VAL A 7 -1.12 -22.16 6.54
CA VAL A 7 -0.52 -20.83 6.40
C VAL A 7 0.82 -20.98 5.68
N ASP A 8 0.96 -20.30 4.55
CA ASP A 8 2.26 -20.03 3.94
C ASP A 8 2.70 -18.65 4.44
N PHE A 9 3.64 -18.57 5.38
CA PHE A 9 4.08 -17.28 5.93
C PHE A 9 5.25 -16.73 5.14
N THR A 10 5.17 -15.44 4.82
CA THR A 10 6.25 -14.68 4.19
C THR A 10 6.43 -13.36 4.93
N ALA A 11 7.63 -12.79 4.91
CA ALA A 11 7.84 -11.41 5.39
C ALA A 11 6.91 -10.42 4.67
N GLN A 12 6.58 -10.70 3.42
CA GLN A 12 5.63 -9.95 2.59
C GLN A 12 4.19 -9.97 3.15
N GLY A 13 3.74 -11.11 3.70
CA GLY A 13 2.43 -11.23 4.34
C GLY A 13 2.27 -10.39 5.61
N ILE A 14 3.37 -10.07 6.29
CA ILE A 14 3.37 -9.19 7.47
C ILE A 14 2.94 -7.77 7.08
N ASN A 15 3.37 -7.26 5.92
CA ASN A 15 2.98 -5.92 5.46
C ASN A 15 1.46 -5.76 5.33
N ILE A 16 0.81 -6.73 4.67
CA ILE A 16 -0.64 -6.74 4.49
C ILE A 16 -1.34 -6.85 5.85
N ARG A 17 -0.87 -7.74 6.74
CA ARG A 17 -1.47 -7.90 8.08
C ARG A 17 -1.37 -6.61 8.90
N THR A 18 -0.20 -5.97 8.91
CA THR A 18 0.02 -4.71 9.60
C THR A 18 -0.88 -3.61 9.05
N LEU A 19 -0.97 -3.50 7.71
CA LEU A 19 -1.87 -2.54 7.07
C LEU A 19 -3.34 -2.78 7.44
N MET A 20 -3.81 -4.03 7.46
CA MET A 20 -5.18 -4.35 7.84
C MET A 20 -5.47 -3.99 9.31
N THR A 21 -4.52 -4.21 10.21
CA THR A 21 -4.61 -3.74 11.60
C THR A 21 -4.71 -2.22 11.66
N MET A 22 -3.85 -1.50 10.93
CA MET A 22 -3.90 -0.04 10.86
C MET A 22 -5.26 0.47 10.35
N PHE A 23 -5.82 -0.16 9.31
CA PHE A 23 -7.15 0.19 8.80
C PHE A 23 -8.27 -0.06 9.82
N ARG A 24 -8.18 -1.13 10.61
CA ARG A 24 -9.16 -1.41 11.67
C ARG A 24 -9.07 -0.38 12.78
N ASP A 25 -7.87 -0.12 13.28
CA ASP A 25 -7.64 0.82 14.37
C ASP A 25 -8.03 2.27 13.96
N PHE A 26 -8.04 2.56 12.65
CA PHE A 26 -8.48 3.83 12.07
C PHE A 26 -10.00 4.09 12.14
N GLU A 27 -10.81 3.03 12.29
CA GLU A 27 -12.26 3.19 12.40
C GLU A 27 -12.67 3.73 13.78
N GLU A 28 -11.81 3.54 14.80
CA GLU A 28 -12.16 3.72 16.21
C GLU A 28 -11.57 4.98 16.87
N VAL A 29 -10.66 5.73 16.21
CA VAL A 29 -9.86 6.79 16.85
C VAL A 29 -9.79 8.07 16.01
N PRO A 30 -9.63 9.28 16.61
CA PRO A 30 -9.33 10.50 15.87
C PRO A 30 -8.08 10.38 14.99
N VAL A 31 -8.22 10.86 13.76
CA VAL A 31 -7.21 10.76 12.70
C VAL A 31 -6.32 11.98 12.72
N THR A 32 -5.01 11.74 12.84
CA THR A 32 -3.98 12.74 12.61
C THR A 32 -3.12 12.30 11.43
N VAL A 33 -2.52 13.25 10.72
CA VAL A 33 -1.71 12.94 9.52
C VAL A 33 -0.54 12.02 9.86
N GLU A 34 0.02 12.15 11.07
CA GLU A 34 1.13 11.33 11.58
C GLU A 34 0.76 9.84 11.66
N LYS A 35 -0.53 9.53 11.84
CA LYS A 35 -1.03 8.15 11.81
C LYS A 35 -1.30 7.66 10.38
N VAL A 36 -1.60 8.57 9.44
CA VAL A 36 -1.83 8.23 8.02
C VAL A 36 -0.51 7.92 7.32
N VAL A 37 0.56 8.66 7.63
CA VAL A 37 1.87 8.52 6.96
C VAL A 37 2.39 7.07 6.97
N PRO A 38 2.42 6.34 8.10
CA PRO A 38 2.77 4.92 8.12
C PRO A 38 1.88 4.08 7.21
N MET A 39 0.58 4.36 7.13
CA MET A 39 -0.35 3.62 6.29
C MET A 39 -0.02 3.76 4.80
N VAL A 40 0.41 4.95 4.35
CA VAL A 40 0.89 5.17 2.99
C VAL A 40 2.07 4.26 2.67
N VAL A 41 3.06 4.20 3.57
CA VAL A 41 4.25 3.35 3.41
C VAL A 41 3.86 1.87 3.36
N PHE A 42 3.01 1.43 4.29
CA PHE A 42 2.54 0.04 4.32
C PHE A 42 1.65 -0.30 3.10
N MET A 43 0.84 0.63 2.58
CA MET A 43 0.13 0.43 1.31
C MET A 43 1.10 0.19 0.16
N ALA A 44 2.14 1.02 0.01
CA ALA A 44 3.14 0.83 -1.04
C ALA A 44 3.87 -0.52 -0.92
N PHE A 45 4.29 -0.89 0.30
CA PHE A 45 4.94 -2.18 0.55
C PHE A 45 3.99 -3.36 0.31
N SER A 46 2.72 -3.26 0.71
CA SER A 46 1.73 -4.31 0.48
C SER A 46 1.43 -4.48 -1.00
N ILE A 47 1.29 -3.39 -1.78
CA ILE A 47 1.12 -3.47 -3.24
C ILE A 47 2.34 -4.17 -3.86
N GLU A 48 3.55 -3.72 -3.55
CA GLU A 48 4.76 -4.30 -4.13
C GLU A 48 4.97 -5.76 -3.72
N SER A 49 4.70 -6.08 -2.46
CA SER A 49 4.73 -7.45 -1.93
C SER A 49 3.74 -8.35 -2.67
N TYR A 50 2.53 -7.85 -2.95
CA TYR A 50 1.53 -8.64 -3.66
C TYR A 50 1.87 -8.85 -5.14
N LEU A 51 2.43 -7.83 -5.81
CA LEU A 51 2.98 -7.98 -7.15
C LEU A 51 4.08 -9.07 -7.19
N ASN A 52 4.98 -9.07 -6.21
CA ASN A 52 6.00 -10.12 -6.08
C ASN A 52 5.40 -11.51 -5.83
N SER A 53 4.38 -11.60 -4.97
CA SER A 53 3.68 -12.85 -4.69
C SER A 53 2.98 -13.42 -5.92
N ILE A 54 2.30 -12.59 -6.72
CA ILE A 54 1.69 -13.05 -7.98
C ILE A 54 2.79 -13.47 -8.95
N GLY A 55 3.82 -12.65 -9.11
CA GLY A 55 4.91 -12.89 -10.04
C GLY A 55 5.63 -14.21 -9.78
N SER A 56 6.00 -14.50 -8.53
CA SER A 56 6.67 -15.76 -8.18
C SER A 56 5.81 -17.00 -8.44
N ARG A 57 4.47 -16.86 -8.38
CA ARG A 57 3.52 -17.96 -8.64
C ARG A 57 3.21 -18.13 -10.13
N ARG A 58 3.35 -17.08 -10.96
CA ARG A 58 2.81 -17.04 -12.32
C ARG A 58 3.85 -16.82 -13.42
N VAL A 59 5.03 -16.30 -13.10
CA VAL A 59 6.09 -15.97 -14.06
C VAL A 59 7.33 -16.81 -13.78
N LYS A 60 7.73 -17.65 -14.75
CA LYS A 60 8.84 -18.61 -14.58
C LYS A 60 10.19 -17.97 -14.24
N ILE A 61 10.47 -16.80 -14.79
CA ILE A 61 11.74 -16.08 -14.62
C ILE A 61 11.65 -14.98 -13.55
N TRP A 62 10.65 -15.05 -12.64
CA TRP A 62 10.37 -13.95 -11.71
C TRP A 62 11.58 -13.58 -10.85
N ASP A 63 12.30 -14.57 -10.33
CA ASP A 63 13.45 -14.35 -9.45
C ASP A 63 14.59 -13.55 -10.14
N GLU A 64 14.68 -13.61 -11.47
CA GLU A 64 15.65 -12.85 -12.25
C GLU A 64 15.23 -11.38 -12.45
N ILE A 65 13.92 -11.11 -12.41
CA ILE A 65 13.32 -9.81 -12.77
C ILE A 65 12.63 -9.11 -11.60
N GLU A 66 12.50 -9.73 -10.42
CA GLU A 66 11.72 -9.18 -9.30
C GLU A 66 12.27 -7.85 -8.75
N ARG A 67 13.51 -7.50 -9.08
CA ARG A 67 14.15 -6.25 -8.66
C ARG A 67 13.83 -5.06 -9.57
N VAL A 68 13.06 -5.26 -10.63
CA VAL A 68 12.62 -4.15 -11.49
C VAL A 68 11.68 -3.19 -10.73
N PRO A 69 11.55 -1.93 -11.17
CA PRO A 69 10.61 -0.99 -10.55
C PRO A 69 9.17 -1.52 -10.55
N TRP A 70 8.38 -1.14 -9.54
CA TRP A 70 7.00 -1.61 -9.36
C TRP A 70 6.12 -1.41 -10.61
N LYS A 71 6.31 -0.32 -11.37
CA LYS A 71 5.57 -0.09 -12.62
C LYS A 71 5.87 -1.17 -13.66
N SER A 72 7.14 -1.49 -13.82
CA SER A 72 7.58 -2.57 -14.71
C SER A 72 7.00 -3.91 -14.26
N LYS A 73 6.90 -4.17 -12.94
CA LYS A 73 6.23 -5.39 -12.42
C LYS A 73 4.77 -5.45 -12.87
N VAL A 74 4.02 -4.34 -12.75
CA VAL A 74 2.62 -4.25 -13.21
C VAL A 74 2.54 -4.55 -14.70
N ASP A 75 3.39 -3.93 -15.53
CA ASP A 75 3.39 -4.15 -16.98
C ASP A 75 3.74 -5.60 -17.36
N ILE A 76 4.72 -6.19 -16.68
CA ILE A 76 5.12 -7.60 -16.86
C ILE A 76 3.96 -8.53 -16.54
N LEU A 77 3.29 -8.34 -15.40
CA LEU A 77 2.18 -9.19 -14.98
C LEU A 77 1.00 -9.08 -15.95
N HIS A 78 0.63 -7.87 -16.38
CA HIS A 78 -0.44 -7.69 -17.37
C HIS A 78 -0.09 -8.39 -18.68
N ARG A 79 1.14 -8.17 -19.20
CA ARG A 79 1.60 -8.79 -20.44
C ARG A 79 1.61 -10.31 -20.33
N ASN A 80 2.07 -10.85 -19.19
CA ASN A 80 2.09 -12.28 -18.93
C ASN A 80 0.68 -12.89 -18.87
N ALA A 81 -0.31 -12.13 -18.39
CA ALA A 81 -1.73 -12.49 -18.43
C ALA A 81 -2.40 -12.24 -19.79
N GLY A 82 -1.65 -11.83 -20.82
CA GLY A 82 -2.19 -11.59 -22.17
C GLY A 82 -2.98 -10.29 -22.32
N VAL A 83 -2.86 -9.35 -21.38
CA VAL A 83 -3.54 -8.04 -21.41
C VAL A 83 -2.55 -6.89 -21.35
N THR A 84 -3.02 -5.65 -21.58
CA THR A 84 -2.20 -4.44 -21.46
C THR A 84 -2.60 -3.67 -20.21
N ALA A 85 -1.61 -3.18 -19.46
CA ALA A 85 -1.85 -2.31 -18.30
C ALA A 85 -2.42 -0.96 -18.75
N VAL A 86 -3.59 -0.59 -18.22
CA VAL A 86 -4.27 0.67 -18.55
C VAL A 86 -4.00 1.69 -17.46
N TRP A 87 -2.86 2.40 -17.55
CA TRP A 87 -2.41 3.37 -16.54
C TRP A 87 -3.34 4.58 -16.32
N GLY A 88 -4.37 4.74 -17.16
CA GLY A 88 -5.44 5.71 -17.01
C GLY A 88 -6.64 5.21 -16.19
N ASP A 89 -6.70 3.92 -15.83
CA ASP A 89 -7.77 3.38 -15.00
C ASP A 89 -7.60 3.75 -13.52
N ARG A 90 -8.71 3.74 -12.77
CA ARG A 90 -8.74 4.14 -11.36
C ARG A 90 -7.81 3.32 -10.46
N HIS A 91 -7.59 2.03 -10.74
CA HIS A 91 -6.81 1.14 -9.88
C HIS A 91 -5.32 1.43 -10.04
N LEU A 92 -4.85 1.56 -11.28
CA LEU A 92 -3.45 1.90 -11.55
C LEU A 92 -3.14 3.37 -11.27
N GLN A 93 -4.13 4.27 -11.37
CA GLN A 93 -4.01 5.64 -10.84
C GLN A 93 -3.82 5.66 -9.33
N PHE A 94 -4.61 4.86 -8.58
CA PHE A 94 -4.42 4.73 -7.13
C PHE A 94 -3.03 4.19 -6.78
N ALA A 95 -2.56 3.14 -7.46
CA ALA A 95 -1.19 2.65 -7.26
C ALA A 95 -0.16 3.77 -7.47
N ARG A 96 -0.29 4.54 -8.57
CA ARG A 96 0.60 5.69 -8.85
C ARG A 96 0.57 6.75 -7.75
N GLU A 97 -0.60 7.05 -7.20
CA GLU A 97 -0.75 7.99 -6.09
C GLU A 97 0.00 7.51 -4.85
N ILE A 98 -0.20 6.25 -4.44
CA ILE A 98 0.46 5.66 -3.28
C ILE A 98 1.99 5.67 -3.43
N PHE A 99 2.51 5.22 -4.57
CA PHE A 99 3.97 5.23 -4.79
C PHE A 99 4.53 6.65 -4.87
N LYS A 100 3.78 7.63 -5.43
CA LYS A 100 4.19 9.04 -5.41
C LYS A 100 4.27 9.59 -4.00
N LEU A 101 3.30 9.30 -3.14
CA LEU A 101 3.32 9.73 -1.74
C LEU A 101 4.49 9.09 -0.98
N ARG A 102 4.74 7.79 -1.19
CA ARG A 102 5.90 7.10 -0.62
C ARG A 102 7.22 7.70 -1.10
N ASP A 103 7.34 8.03 -2.37
CA ASP A 103 8.55 8.65 -2.93
C ASP A 103 8.73 10.09 -2.39
N ASN A 104 7.64 10.85 -2.20
CA ASN A 104 7.70 12.16 -1.54
C ASN A 104 8.18 12.05 -0.08
N LEU A 105 7.78 11.01 0.65
CA LEU A 105 8.23 10.75 2.02
C LEU A 105 9.71 10.38 2.08
N ALA A 106 10.20 9.59 1.13
CA ALA A 106 11.57 9.07 1.12
C ALA A 106 12.59 10.02 0.47
N HIS A 107 12.16 10.81 -0.51
CA HIS A 107 13.01 11.58 -1.40
C HIS A 107 12.54 13.03 -1.58
N GLY A 108 11.65 13.52 -0.71
CA GLY A 108 11.20 14.91 -0.70
C GLY A 108 12.39 15.87 -0.64
N LYS A 109 12.41 16.85 -1.55
CA LYS A 109 13.42 17.92 -1.51
C LYS A 109 13.10 18.85 -0.34
N PRO A 110 14.12 19.44 0.32
CA PRO A 110 13.88 20.50 1.29
C PRO A 110 13.12 21.66 0.63
N GLU A 111 12.09 22.16 1.31
CA GLU A 111 11.36 23.37 0.94
C GLU A 111 11.66 24.43 2.01
N GLU A 112 12.11 25.61 1.59
CA GLU A 112 12.36 26.74 2.48
C GLU A 112 11.17 27.70 2.42
N VAL A 113 10.56 27.96 3.58
CA VAL A 113 9.49 28.93 3.74
C VAL A 113 9.94 29.97 4.75
N LEU A 114 10.05 31.22 4.31
CA LEU A 114 10.44 32.33 5.18
C LEU A 114 9.21 32.83 5.95
N GLY A 115 9.31 32.82 7.27
CA GLY A 115 8.36 33.46 8.17
C GLY A 115 8.51 34.99 8.18
N PRO A 116 7.66 35.71 8.92
CA PRO A 116 7.81 37.14 9.11
C PRO A 116 9.11 37.47 9.88
N MET A 117 9.67 38.65 9.62
CA MET A 117 10.78 39.18 10.42
C MET A 117 10.27 39.57 11.81
N VAL A 118 11.02 39.21 12.85
CA VAL A 118 10.69 39.46 14.25
C VAL A 118 11.90 40.01 15.01
N ASP A 119 11.64 40.71 16.10
CA ASP A 119 12.66 41.50 16.81
C ASP A 119 13.50 40.68 17.80
N CYS A 120 13.05 39.48 18.18
CA CYS A 120 13.79 38.58 19.07
C CYS A 120 13.59 37.09 18.76
N ASN A 121 14.51 36.28 19.28
CA ASN A 121 14.53 34.83 19.06
C ASN A 121 13.30 34.12 19.66
N GLU A 122 12.79 34.60 20.80
CA GLU A 122 11.61 34.03 21.46
C GLU A 122 10.37 34.16 20.57
N GLN A 123 10.23 35.27 19.86
CA GLN A 123 9.13 35.47 18.89
C GLN A 123 9.29 34.53 17.68
N ALA A 124 10.51 34.33 17.19
CA ALA A 124 10.78 33.41 16.09
C ALA A 124 10.43 31.96 16.46
N ILE A 125 10.84 31.52 17.66
CA ILE A 125 10.52 30.19 18.18
C ILE A 125 9.01 30.02 18.36
N ALA A 126 8.31 31.01 18.93
CA ALA A 126 6.86 30.94 19.11
C ALA A 126 6.10 30.83 17.77
N ILE A 127 6.60 31.48 16.70
CA ILE A 127 6.06 31.30 15.35
C ILE A 127 6.31 29.87 14.87
N LEU A 128 7.53 29.34 15.08
CA LEU A 128 7.85 27.98 14.66
C LEU A 128 6.98 26.91 15.34
N GLU A 129 6.68 27.09 16.62
CA GLU A 129 5.85 26.17 17.41
C GLU A 129 4.36 26.24 17.08
N SER A 130 3.88 27.39 16.60
CA SER A 130 2.46 27.62 16.31
C SER A 130 2.09 27.44 14.83
N ALA A 131 3.08 27.53 13.93
CA ALA A 131 2.86 27.37 12.51
C ALA A 131 2.74 25.90 12.10
N ASP A 132 1.71 25.61 11.31
CA ASP A 132 1.52 24.30 10.67
C ASP A 132 2.41 24.20 9.43
N PHE A 133 3.69 23.87 9.65
CA PHE A 133 4.63 23.61 8.55
C PHE A 133 4.45 22.18 8.06
N GLY A 134 3.94 22.05 6.84
CA GLY A 134 3.87 20.77 6.16
C GLY A 134 3.84 20.96 4.65
N PRO A 135 4.34 19.99 3.88
CA PRO A 135 4.20 20.04 2.43
C PRO A 135 2.72 19.98 2.05
N ALA A 136 2.34 20.59 0.92
CA ALA A 136 0.92 20.72 0.53
C ALA A 136 0.14 19.38 0.43
N TRP A 137 0.84 18.26 0.19
CA TRP A 137 0.22 16.93 0.17
C TRP A 137 -0.08 16.38 1.57
N TYR A 138 0.54 16.91 2.62
CA TYR A 138 0.41 16.45 4.00
C TYR A 138 -1.00 16.70 4.54
N SER A 139 -1.56 17.90 4.31
CA SER A 139 -2.90 18.28 4.75
C SER A 139 -4.03 17.52 4.03
N ALA A 140 -3.75 16.92 2.86
CA ALA A 140 -4.72 16.10 2.14
C ALA A 140 -4.92 14.71 2.79
N LEU A 141 -4.01 14.27 3.64
CA LEU A 141 -4.05 12.96 4.29
C LEU A 141 -4.95 12.98 5.54
N ASN A 142 -6.25 12.87 5.33
CA ASN A 142 -7.27 12.90 6.40
C ASN A 142 -8.07 11.58 6.48
N LYS A 143 -9.07 11.53 7.37
CA LYS A 143 -9.90 10.34 7.57
C LYS A 143 -10.61 9.89 6.30
N ASP A 144 -11.20 10.82 5.55
CA ASP A 144 -11.92 10.51 4.32
C ASP A 144 -10.98 9.95 3.25
N TRP A 145 -9.76 10.52 3.17
CA TRP A 145 -8.72 9.99 2.30
C TRP A 145 -8.37 8.54 2.67
N VAL A 146 -8.21 8.22 3.95
CA VAL A 146 -7.90 6.85 4.39
C VAL A 146 -9.04 5.87 4.11
N MET A 147 -10.29 6.26 4.35
CA MET A 147 -11.44 5.39 4.07
C MET A 147 -11.55 5.10 2.57
N LYS A 148 -11.33 6.11 1.74
CA LYS A 148 -11.26 5.94 0.29
C LYS A 148 -10.06 5.05 -0.11
N ALA A 149 -8.89 5.30 0.45
CA ALA A 149 -7.67 4.54 0.16
C ALA A 149 -7.80 3.07 0.56
N LYS A 150 -8.50 2.76 1.67
CA LYS A 150 -8.84 1.38 2.06
C LYS A 150 -9.64 0.67 0.96
N SER A 151 -10.69 1.30 0.47
CA SER A 151 -11.51 0.74 -0.60
C SER A 151 -10.73 0.58 -1.91
N ASP A 152 -9.99 1.61 -2.32
CA ASP A 152 -9.20 1.57 -3.56
C ASP A 152 -8.05 0.55 -3.47
N PHE A 153 -7.44 0.37 -2.30
CA PHE A 153 -6.47 -0.67 -2.04
C PHE A 153 -7.07 -2.06 -2.23
N THR A 154 -8.21 -2.36 -1.60
CA THR A 154 -8.88 -3.65 -1.76
C THR A 154 -9.26 -3.91 -3.22
N ASN A 155 -9.82 -2.91 -3.91
CA ASN A 155 -10.20 -3.02 -5.32
C ASN A 155 -8.97 -3.27 -6.21
N LEU A 156 -7.83 -2.60 -5.94
CA LEU A 156 -6.59 -2.85 -6.66
C LEU A 156 -6.09 -4.29 -6.45
N MET A 157 -6.09 -4.79 -5.22
CA MET A 157 -5.67 -6.17 -4.94
C MET A 157 -6.55 -7.19 -5.67
N GLN A 158 -7.86 -7.00 -5.63
CA GLN A 158 -8.83 -7.84 -6.37
C GLN A 158 -8.60 -7.76 -7.88
N LYS A 159 -8.36 -6.56 -8.42
CA LYS A 159 -8.09 -6.38 -9.85
C LYS A 159 -6.83 -7.12 -10.29
N LEU A 160 -5.77 -7.10 -9.48
CA LEU A 160 -4.53 -7.83 -9.74
C LEU A 160 -4.72 -9.35 -9.61
N ALA A 161 -5.49 -9.81 -8.62
CA ALA A 161 -5.85 -11.22 -8.44
C ALA A 161 -6.62 -11.76 -9.66
N ALA A 162 -7.59 -10.98 -10.15
CA ALA A 162 -8.45 -11.33 -11.27
C ALA A 162 -7.69 -11.51 -12.60
N LEU A 163 -6.49 -10.91 -12.77
CA LEU A 163 -5.63 -11.14 -13.94
C LEU A 163 -5.25 -12.62 -14.11
N TYR A 164 -5.27 -13.38 -13.02
CA TYR A 164 -4.82 -14.77 -12.96
C TYR A 164 -5.87 -15.70 -12.35
N GLU A 165 -7.14 -15.30 -12.39
CA GLU A 165 -8.29 -16.06 -11.85
C GLU A 165 -8.09 -16.48 -10.38
N LEU A 166 -7.39 -15.65 -9.62
CA LEU A 166 -7.21 -15.84 -8.18
C LEU A 166 -8.44 -15.30 -7.45
N GLY A 167 -8.75 -15.88 -6.28
CA GLY A 167 -9.89 -15.42 -5.48
C GLY A 167 -9.74 -13.97 -4.98
N ASP A 168 -10.86 -13.29 -4.76
CA ASP A 168 -10.90 -11.86 -4.37
C ASP A 168 -10.09 -11.54 -3.10
N SER A 169 -9.98 -12.51 -2.21
CA SER A 169 -9.23 -12.43 -0.96
C SER A 169 -7.84 -13.06 -1.04
N ASP A 170 -7.30 -13.36 -2.24
CA ASP A 170 -5.99 -14.02 -2.40
C ASP A 170 -4.87 -13.27 -1.68
N HIS A 171 -4.86 -11.93 -1.76
CA HIS A 171 -3.95 -11.07 -1.02
C HIS A 171 -4.06 -11.23 0.51
N LEU A 172 -5.25 -11.48 1.04
CA LEU A 172 -5.47 -11.78 2.46
C LEU A 172 -5.08 -13.22 2.78
N CYS A 173 -5.46 -14.20 1.97
CA CYS A 173 -5.10 -15.60 2.18
C CYS A 173 -3.57 -15.80 2.19
N ALA A 174 -2.86 -15.07 1.34
CA ALA A 174 -1.39 -15.03 1.33
C ALA A 174 -0.78 -14.38 2.59
N ALA A 175 -1.56 -13.62 3.36
CA ALA A 175 -1.12 -12.87 4.54
C ALA A 175 -1.60 -13.46 5.89
N VAL A 176 -2.77 -14.10 5.92
CA VAL A 176 -3.41 -14.64 7.15
C VAL A 176 -3.65 -16.16 7.11
N GLY A 177 -3.44 -16.81 5.96
CA GLY A 177 -3.67 -18.24 5.78
C GLY A 177 -5.05 -18.58 5.25
N ARG A 178 -5.29 -19.89 5.09
CA ARG A 178 -6.52 -20.48 4.55
C ARG A 178 -6.94 -21.70 5.37
N VAL A 179 -8.23 -22.04 5.30
CA VAL A 179 -8.74 -23.33 5.81
C VAL A 179 -8.87 -24.26 4.62
N ILE A 180 -8.23 -25.42 4.68
CA ILE A 180 -8.36 -26.47 3.67
C ILE A 180 -9.31 -27.56 4.16
N THR A 181 -10.14 -28.08 3.26
CA THR A 181 -10.96 -29.26 3.50
C THR A 181 -10.15 -30.50 3.13
N VAL A 182 -10.10 -31.46 4.05
CA VAL A 182 -9.47 -32.76 3.81
C VAL A 182 -10.58 -33.80 3.79
N ASP A 183 -10.84 -34.38 2.63
CA ASP A 183 -11.62 -35.60 2.52
C ASP A 183 -10.69 -36.80 2.60
N HIS A 184 -10.88 -37.61 3.64
CA HIS A 184 -10.32 -38.96 3.65
C HIS A 184 -11.25 -39.82 2.83
N GLY A 185 -10.90 -40.02 1.55
CA GLY A 185 -11.47 -41.12 0.77
C GLY A 185 -11.22 -42.43 1.52
N HIS A 186 -12.28 -43.23 1.65
CA HIS A 186 -12.22 -44.62 2.11
C HIS A 186 -11.38 -45.48 1.16
#